data_AF-A0A2T4Y9B3-F1
#
_entry.id   AF-A0A2T4Y9B3-F1
#
_cell.length_a   1.000
_cell.length_b   1.000
_cell.length_c   1.000
_cell.angle_alpha   90.00
_cell.angle_beta   90.00
_cell.angle_gamma   90.00
#
_symmetry.space_group_name_H-M   'P 1'
#
loop_
_entity.id
_entity.type
_entity.pdbx_description
1 polymer ?
#
loop_
_entity_poly.entity_id
_entity_poly.type
_entity_poly.pdbx_seq_one_letter_code
_entity_poly.pdbx_strand_id
1 'polypeptide(L)' 'MPKTVKTIKPIETVEEYEDARQRIVVLDTAMPGSPGEEELKALIVAVEKWKRDHGSMPKAIRPIGN' A
#
# COMPACT_ATOMS: atom_id res chain seq x y z
N MET A 1 -15.31 -21.97 7.79
CA MET A 1 -15.44 -20.55 8.15
C MET A 1 -14.88 -19.73 7.00
N PRO A 2 -15.66 -18.95 6.25
CA PRO A 2 -15.09 -18.08 5.23
C PRO A 2 -14.33 -16.97 5.95
N LYS A 3 -12.99 -17.01 5.86
CA LYS A 3 -12.14 -15.90 6.27
C LYS A 3 -12.54 -14.73 5.39
N THR A 4 -13.13 -13.71 5.99
CA THR A 4 -13.42 -12.45 5.31
C THR A 4 -12.11 -11.95 4.73
N VAL A 5 -11.99 -12.01 3.40
CA VAL A 5 -10.99 -11.26 2.66
C VAL A 5 -11.25 -9.82 3.05
N LYS A 6 -10.44 -9.27 3.95
CA LYS A 6 -10.50 -7.86 4.29
C LYS A 6 -10.20 -7.12 3.00
N THR A 7 -11.24 -6.73 2.28
CA THR A 7 -11.16 -5.75 1.21
C THR A 7 -10.56 -4.50 1.84
N ILE A 8 -9.27 -4.28 1.61
CA ILE A 8 -8.59 -3.06 2.02
C ILE A 8 -9.35 -1.93 1.33
N LYS A 9 -9.93 -1.05 2.15
CA LYS A 9 -10.68 0.10 1.64
C LYS A 9 -9.73 0.98 0.82
N PRO A 10 -10.21 1.58 -0.28
CA PRO A 10 -9.43 2.60 -0.97
C PRO A 10 -9.11 3.73 0.02
N ILE A 11 -7.86 4.19 -0.01
CA ILE A 11 -7.43 5.36 0.76
C ILE A 11 -8.05 6.58 0.10
N GLU A 12 -8.73 7.42 0.86
CA GLU A 12 -9.38 8.64 0.35
C GLU A 12 -8.73 9.90 0.92
N THR A 13 -8.16 9.82 2.12
CA THR A 13 -7.57 10.96 2.83
C THR A 13 -6.06 10.82 3.06
N VAL A 14 -5.40 11.95 3.33
CA VAL A 14 -3.98 11.98 3.70
C VAL A 14 -3.73 11.24 5.02
N GLU A 15 -4.64 11.35 5.99
CA GLU A 15 -4.53 10.64 7.27
C GLU A 15 -4.55 9.12 7.08
N GLU A 16 -5.48 8.60 6.25
CA GLU A 16 -5.51 7.18 5.88
C GLU A 16 -4.27 6.74 5.11
N TYR A 17 -3.69 7.63 4.31
CA TYR A 17 -2.43 7.36 3.63
C TYR A 17 -1.26 7.19 4.61
N GLU A 18 -1.19 8.03 5.63
CA GLU A 18 -0.16 7.93 6.68
C GLU A 18 -0.35 6.69 7.56
N ASP A 19 -1.59 6.39 7.97
CA ASP A 19 -1.92 5.18 8.72
C ASP A 19 -1.56 3.92 7.92
N ALA A 20 -1.94 3.86 6.64
CA ALA A 20 -1.61 2.75 5.75
C ALA A 20 -0.10 2.56 5.61
N ARG A 21 0.69 3.65 5.53
CA ARG A 21 2.15 3.57 5.51
C ARG A 21 2.73 3.01 6.80
N GLN A 22 2.24 3.44 7.96
CA GLN A 22 2.69 2.86 9.23
C GLN A 22 2.34 1.38 9.32
N ARG A 23 1.13 1.01 8.87
CA ARG A 23 0.66 -0.38 8.84
C ARG A 23 1.54 -1.27 7.96
N ILE A 24 1.93 -0.77 6.79
CA ILE A 24 2.87 -1.45 5.88
C ILE A 24 4.20 -1.72 6.60
N VAL A 25 4.78 -0.76 7.31
CA VAL A 25 6.05 -0.97 8.03
C VAL A 25 5.90 -2.06 9.10
N VAL A 26 4.81 -2.05 9.87
CA VAL A 26 4.56 -3.08 10.88
C VAL A 26 4.40 -4.47 10.24
N LEU A 27 3.68 -4.54 9.12
CA LEU A 27 3.46 -5.80 8.40
C LEU A 27 4.70 -6.28 7.63
N ASP A 28 5.57 -5.38 7.19
CA ASP A 28 6.85 -5.70 6.55
C ASP A 28 7.83 -6.31 7.55
N THR A 29 7.79 -5.87 8.81
CA THR A 29 8.53 -6.52 9.90
C THR A 29 7.93 -7.85 10.36
N ALA A 30 6.73 -8.18 9.90
CA ALA A 30 6.10 -9.46 10.21
C ALA A 30 6.71 -10.59 9.37
N MET A 31 6.65 -11.81 9.91
CA MET A 31 7.29 -12.97 9.30
C MET A 31 6.73 -13.27 7.89
N PRO A 32 7.59 -13.49 6.88
CA PRO A 32 7.15 -13.82 5.52
C PRO A 32 6.29 -15.09 5.51
N GLY A 33 5.24 -15.11 4.68
CA GLY A 33 4.25 -16.20 4.67
C GLY A 33 3.16 -16.11 5.76
N SER A 34 3.15 -15.06 6.56
CA SER A 34 2.04 -14.76 7.47
C SER A 34 0.81 -14.27 6.68
N PRO A 35 -0.42 -14.47 7.20
CA PRO A 35 -1.63 -13.89 6.61
C PRO A 35 -1.61 -12.35 6.51
N GLY A 36 -0.67 -11.69 7.21
CA GLY A 36 -0.39 -10.27 7.07
C GLY A 36 0.31 -9.88 5.76
N GLU A 37 0.91 -10.81 5.02
CA GLU A 37 1.58 -10.53 3.74
C GLU A 37 0.57 -10.17 2.63
N GLU A 38 -0.61 -10.82 2.64
CA GLU A 38 -1.71 -10.46 1.73
C GLU A 38 -2.24 -9.06 2.06
N GLU A 39 -2.38 -8.73 3.35
CA GLU A 39 -2.78 -7.40 3.84
C GLU A 39 -1.73 -6.34 3.47
N LEU A 40 -0.43 -6.67 3.58
CA LEU A 40 0.69 -5.82 3.17
C LEU A 40 0.64 -5.50 1.68
N LYS A 41 0.53 -6.52 0.82
CA LYS A 41 0.46 -6.34 -0.64
C LYS A 41 -0.74 -5.48 -1.03
N ALA A 42 -1.89 -5.71 -0.42
CA ALA A 42 -3.09 -4.93 -0.70
C ALA A 42 -2.98 -3.46 -0.23
N LEU A 43 -2.38 -3.21 0.94
CA LEU A 43 -2.10 -1.84 1.41
C LEU A 43 -1.11 -1.11 0.51
N ILE A 44 -0.04 -1.77 0.05
CA ILE A 44 0.92 -1.18 -0.89
C ILE A 44 0.22 -0.73 -2.17
N VAL A 45 -0.67 -1.58 -2.74
CA VAL A 45 -1.45 -1.24 -3.93
C VAL A 45 -2.38 -0.05 -3.69
N ALA A 46 -3.04 0.02 -2.52
CA ALA A 46 -3.91 1.14 -2.18
C ALA A 46 -3.12 2.47 -2.03
N VAL A 47 -1.96 2.44 -1.38
CA VAL A 47 -1.04 3.58 -1.22
C VAL A 47 -0.51 4.07 -2.57
N GLU A 48 -0.10 3.15 -3.44
CA GLU A 48 0.34 3.47 -4.81
C GLU A 48 -0.78 4.08 -5.65
N LYS A 49 -1.99 3.55 -5.54
CA LYS A 49 -3.18 4.11 -6.21
C LYS A 49 -3.49 5.51 -5.70
N TRP A 50 -3.50 5.72 -4.38
CA TRP A 50 -3.72 7.05 -3.81
C TRP A 50 -2.64 8.04 -4.23
N LYS A 51 -1.36 7.64 -4.22
CA LYS A 51 -0.26 8.45 -4.78
C LYS A 51 -0.44 8.76 -6.26
N ARG A 52 -0.99 7.84 -7.05
CA ARG A 52 -1.26 8.11 -8.47
C ARG A 52 -2.41 9.10 -8.65
N ASP A 53 -3.46 8.99 -7.84
CA ASP A 53 -4.65 9.84 -7.90
C ASP A 53 -4.38 11.25 -7.35
N HIS A 54 -3.72 11.34 -6.19
CA HIS A 54 -3.46 12.58 -5.44
C HIS A 54 -2.06 13.16 -5.67
N GLY A 55 -1.09 12.30 -6.01
CA GLY A 55 0.31 12.65 -6.21
C GLY A 55 0.73 12.67 -7.68
N SER A 56 -0.22 12.79 -8.62
CA SER A 56 0.08 13.14 -10.02
C SER A 56 0.60 14.59 -10.11
N MET A 57 1.77 14.82 -9.53
CA MET A 57 2.74 15.77 -10.04
C MET A 57 3.79 14.96 -10.82
N PRO A 58 4.01 15.28 -12.11
CA PRO A 58 4.89 14.51 -12.97
C PRO A 58 6.35 14.79 -12.60
N LYS A 59 6.96 13.93 -11.77
CA LYS A 59 8.42 13.80 -11.82
C LYS A 59 8.77 12.76 -12.88
N ALA A 60 8.87 13.30 -14.08
CA ALA A 60 9.65 12.82 -15.21
C ALA A 60 10.35 11.47 -15.00
N ILE A 61 9.89 10.52 -15.80
CA ILE A 61 10.65 9.39 -16.32
C ILE A 61 12.13 9.78 -16.47
N ARG A 62 13.00 9.12 -15.72
CA ARG A 62 14.36 8.86 -16.19
C ARG A 62 14.52 7.35 -16.34
N PRO A 63 14.73 6.84 -17.57
CA PRO A 63 14.99 5.43 -17.78
C PRO A 63 16.34 5.07 -17.15
N ILE A 64 16.41 3.83 -16.70
CA ILE A 64 17.62 3.16 -16.21
C ILE A 64 18.68 3.26 -17.31
N GLY A 65 19.77 3.99 -17.02
CA GLY A 65 20.98 3.99 -17.83
C GLY A 65 21.97 3.00 -17.21
N ASN A 66 22.28 1.97 -17.99
CA ASN A 66 23.28 0.92 -17.74
C ASN A 66 24.69 1.48 -17.56
#